data_AF-A0A523MW71-F1
#
_entry.id   AF-A0A523MW71-F1
#
_cell.length_a   1.000
_cell.length_b   1.000
_cell.length_c   1.000
_cell.angle_alpha   90.00
_cell.angle_beta   90.00
_cell.angle_gamma   90.00
#
_symmetry.space_group_name_H-M   'P 1'
#
loop_
_entity.id
_entity.type
_entity.pdbx_description
1 polymer ?
#
loop_
_entity_poly.entity_id
_entity_poly.type
_entity_poly.pdbx_seq_one_letter_code
_entity_poly.pdbx_strand_id
1 'polypeptide(L)'
;MYKYHYDGAVGTAQSLNEARKQIGWAFPDAINPDNYFLVRVWQWDKTDQDYIVEVLNAPGHQIFNAYVDALECYKNLVAGFSDEFSEDARLDLVHYHLAKFRALHSKILFPSVPASDG
;
A
#
# COMPACT_ATOMS: atom_id res chain seq x y z
N MET A 1 14.27 -8.12 -4.77
CA MET A 1 14.25 -6.75 -5.31
C MET A 1 12.87 -6.17 -5.04
N TYR A 2 12.76 -4.92 -4.62
CA TYR A 2 11.49 -4.28 -4.29
C TYR A 2 10.85 -3.72 -5.56
N LYS A 3 9.59 -4.09 -5.84
CA LYS A 3 8.83 -3.59 -6.99
C LYS A 3 7.77 -2.59 -6.52
N TYR A 4 7.54 -1.54 -7.29
CA TYR A 4 6.54 -0.54 -6.96
C TYR A 4 5.85 0.02 -8.18
N HIS A 5 4.61 0.46 -8.01
CA HIS A 5 3.86 1.23 -8.99
C HIS A 5 3.76 2.69 -8.54
N TYR A 6 4.15 3.62 -9.40
CA TYR A 6 4.05 5.06 -9.17
C TYR A 6 3.82 5.78 -10.50
N ASP A 7 2.90 6.76 -10.50
CA ASP A 7 2.53 7.56 -11.68
C ASP A 7 2.35 6.75 -12.99
N GLY A 8 1.64 5.62 -12.93
CA GLY A 8 1.34 4.78 -14.11
C GLY A 8 2.48 3.88 -14.58
N ALA A 9 3.60 3.83 -13.87
CA ALA A 9 4.77 3.02 -14.21
C ALA A 9 5.14 2.05 -13.09
N VAL A 10 5.64 0.86 -13.47
CA VAL A 10 6.23 -0.10 -12.54
C VAL A 10 7.75 0.08 -12.53
N GLY A 11 8.31 0.35 -11.35
CA GLY A 11 9.74 0.49 -11.10
C GLY A 11 10.28 -0.59 -10.16
N THR A 12 11.61 -0.63 -10.04
CA THR A 12 12.31 -1.52 -9.11
C THR A 12 13.38 -0.77 -8.32
N ALA A 13 13.59 -1.20 -7.07
CA ALA A 13 14.60 -0.65 -6.17
C ALA A 13 15.16 -1.74 -5.25
N GLN A 14 16.25 -1.47 -4.53
CA GLN A 14 16.79 -2.39 -3.52
C GLN A 14 15.92 -2.41 -2.25
N SER A 15 15.20 -1.32 -1.96
CA SER A 15 14.36 -1.19 -0.77
C SER A 15 13.24 -0.15 -0.96
N LEU A 16 12.25 -0.15 -0.06
CA LEU A 16 11.21 0.89 0.02
C LEU A 16 11.81 2.29 0.17
N ASN A 17 12.87 2.45 0.97
CA ASN A 17 13.51 3.76 1.17
C ASN A 17 14.16 4.28 -0.11
N GLU A 18 14.76 3.39 -0.90
CA GLU A 18 15.30 3.76 -2.20
C GLU A 18 14.19 4.10 -3.18
N ALA A 19 13.12 3.31 -3.25
CA ALA A 19 11.96 3.62 -4.09
C ALA A 19 11.37 5.00 -3.76
N ARG A 20 11.14 5.30 -2.47
CA ARG A 20 10.70 6.62 -1.99
C ARG A 20 11.63 7.74 -2.45
N LYS A 21 12.95 7.54 -2.35
CA LYS A 21 13.94 8.52 -2.81
C LYS A 21 13.86 8.73 -4.34
N GLN A 22 13.69 7.66 -5.11
CA GLN A 22 13.58 7.74 -6.58
C GLN A 22 12.33 8.52 -7.03
N ILE A 23 11.21 8.40 -6.28
CA ILE A 23 9.97 9.13 -6.58
C ILE A 23 9.87 10.50 -5.89
N GLY A 24 10.93 10.95 -5.21
CA GLY A 24 10.94 12.23 -4.49
C GLY A 24 9.98 12.30 -3.30
N TRP A 25 9.56 11.15 -2.75
CA TRP A 25 8.68 11.07 -1.60
C TRP A 25 9.44 11.40 -0.31
N ALA A 26 8.81 12.20 0.56
CA ALA A 26 9.36 12.58 1.86
C ALA A 26 8.35 12.31 2.98
N PHE A 27 8.85 12.04 4.19
CA PHE A 27 8.00 11.95 5.36
C PHE A 27 7.36 13.31 5.65
N PRO A 28 6.06 13.35 6.00
CA PRO A 28 5.46 14.56 6.54
C PRO A 28 6.15 14.96 7.85
N ASP A 29 6.38 16.25 8.08
CA ASP A 29 7.15 16.78 9.23
C ASP A 29 6.62 16.31 10.59
N ALA A 30 5.33 16.03 10.70
CA ALA A 30 4.71 15.56 11.93
C ALA A 30 5.01 14.07 12.24
N ILE A 31 5.47 13.27 11.28
CA ILE A 31 5.63 11.82 11.45
C ILE A 31 6.96 11.49 12.14
N ASN A 32 6.91 10.63 13.18
CA ASN A 32 8.12 10.04 13.72
C ASN A 32 8.61 8.92 12.78
N PRO A 33 9.77 9.05 12.12
CA PRO A 33 10.26 8.07 11.15
C PRO A 33 10.60 6.72 11.80
N ASP A 34 10.77 6.64 13.12
CA ASP A 34 11.04 5.41 13.87
C ASP A 34 9.78 4.76 14.47
N ASN A 35 8.63 5.43 14.42
CA ASN A 35 7.37 4.95 14.99
C ASN A 35 6.16 5.53 14.25
N TYR A 36 5.63 4.77 13.30
CA TYR A 36 4.45 5.17 12.52
C TYR A 36 3.63 3.97 12.06
N PHE A 37 2.39 4.23 11.66
CA PHE A 37 1.51 3.26 11.03
C PHE A 37 1.46 3.52 9.53
N LEU A 38 1.42 2.46 8.73
CA LEU A 38 1.38 2.54 7.28
C LEU A 38 0.26 1.65 6.77
N VAL A 39 -0.61 2.22 5.96
CA VAL A 39 -1.56 1.50 5.13
C VAL A 39 -0.92 1.38 3.74
N ARG A 40 -0.79 0.14 3.25
CA ARG A 40 -0.10 -0.16 2.00
C ARG A 40 -0.91 -1.15 1.14
N VAL A 41 -0.97 -0.89 -0.15
CA VAL A 41 -1.61 -1.72 -1.17
C VAL A 41 -0.54 -2.40 -2.01
N TRP A 42 -0.68 -3.70 -2.18
CA TRP A 42 0.17 -4.53 -3.02
C TRP A 42 -0.65 -5.09 -4.17
N GLN A 43 -0.26 -4.80 -5.40
CA GLN A 43 -0.87 -5.38 -6.60
C GLN A 43 -0.29 -6.77 -6.88
N TRP A 44 -1.15 -7.62 -7.44
CA TRP A 44 -0.78 -8.93 -7.95
C TRP A 44 0.15 -8.80 -9.17
N ASP A 45 1.31 -9.44 -9.13
CA ASP A 45 2.19 -9.59 -10.29
C ASP A 45 1.93 -10.95 -10.95
N LYS A 46 1.53 -10.94 -12.23
CA LYS A 46 1.22 -12.19 -12.97
C LYS A 46 2.45 -13.05 -13.25
N THR A 47 3.64 -12.46 -13.30
CA THR A 47 4.89 -13.16 -13.59
C THR A 47 5.35 -13.94 -12.36
N ASP A 48 5.33 -13.28 -11.19
CA ASP A 48 5.76 -13.88 -9.93
C ASP A 48 4.63 -14.63 -9.20
N GLN A 49 3.37 -14.44 -9.62
CA GLN A 49 2.18 -15.01 -8.99
C GLN A 49 2.07 -14.67 -7.50
N ASP A 50 2.34 -13.41 -7.16
CA ASP A 50 2.28 -12.92 -5.77
C ASP A 50 1.98 -11.41 -5.71
N TYR A 51 1.53 -10.94 -4.55
CA TYR A 51 1.27 -9.53 -4.24
C TYR A 51 2.57 -8.81 -3.84
N ILE A 52 3.38 -8.47 -4.84
CA ILE A 52 4.75 -7.98 -4.66
C ILE A 52 5.01 -6.57 -5.18
N VAL A 53 4.04 -5.96 -5.87
CA VAL A 53 4.17 -4.59 -6.41
C VAL A 53 3.46 -3.62 -5.47
N GLU A 54 4.21 -2.85 -4.67
CA GLU A 54 3.59 -1.86 -3.77
C GLU A 54 3.13 -0.62 -4.56
N VAL A 55 1.88 -0.19 -4.37
CA VAL A 55 1.35 1.04 -4.99
C VAL A 55 1.76 2.23 -4.14
N LEU A 56 2.68 3.06 -4.63
CA LEU A 56 3.20 4.22 -3.89
C LEU A 56 2.41 5.51 -4.11
N ASN A 57 1.48 5.52 -5.06
CA ASN A 57 0.51 6.61 -5.21
C ASN A 57 -0.53 6.56 -4.09
N ALA A 58 -1.14 7.70 -3.76
CA ALA A 58 -2.38 7.68 -2.99
C ALA A 58 -3.50 6.99 -3.80
N PRO A 59 -4.39 6.21 -3.16
CA PRO A 59 -4.41 5.89 -1.73
C PRO A 59 -3.64 4.59 -1.37
N GLY A 60 -2.85 4.05 -2.29
CA GLY A 60 -2.08 2.82 -2.10
C GLY A 60 -0.99 2.88 -1.03
N HIS A 61 -0.52 4.07 -0.63
CA HIS A 61 0.52 4.23 0.41
C HIS A 61 0.23 5.45 1.30
N GLN A 62 -0.17 5.22 2.55
CA GLN A 62 -0.58 6.28 3.48
C GLN A 62 0.01 6.08 4.88
N ILE A 63 0.65 7.12 5.42
CA ILE A 63 1.35 7.06 6.72
C ILE A 63 0.62 7.90 7.77
N PHE A 64 0.55 7.35 8.98
CA PHE A 64 -0.14 7.94 10.11
C PHE A 64 0.71 7.82 11.37
N ASN A 65 0.60 8.80 12.27
CA ASN A 65 1.21 8.70 13.61
C ASN A 65 0.39 7.88 14.60
N ALA A 66 -0.91 7.78 14.37
CA ALA A 66 -1.85 7.15 15.29
C ALA A 66 -2.49 5.91 14.65
N TYR A 67 -2.63 4.85 15.47
CA TYR A 67 -3.26 3.61 15.04
C TYR A 67 -4.72 3.81 14.63
N VAL A 68 -5.45 4.68 15.36
CA VAL A 68 -6.89 4.91 15.11
C VAL A 68 -7.16 5.47 13.71
N ASP A 69 -6.36 6.45 13.29
CA ASP A 69 -6.47 7.06 11.96
C ASP A 69 -6.09 6.06 10.86
N ALA A 70 -5.02 5.31 11.08
CA ALA A 70 -4.58 4.26 10.15
C ALA A 70 -5.62 3.14 10.00
N LEU A 71 -6.28 2.76 11.10
CA LEU A 71 -7.33 1.75 11.12
C LEU A 71 -8.59 2.24 10.40
N GLU A 72 -8.96 3.51 10.59
CA GLU A 72 -10.07 4.13 9.87
C GLU A 72 -9.82 4.16 8.36
N CYS A 73 -8.64 4.63 7.95
CA CYS A 73 -8.19 4.60 6.56
C CYS A 73 -8.24 3.17 5.98
N TYR A 74 -7.67 2.19 6.68
CA TYR A 74 -7.70 0.79 6.27
C TYR A 74 -9.15 0.29 6.06
N LYS A 75 -10.06 0.55 7.00
CA LYS A 75 -11.46 0.13 6.89
C LYS A 75 -12.19 0.80 5.72
N ASN A 76 -11.91 2.08 5.48
CA ASN A 76 -12.50 2.81 4.36
C ASN A 76 -12.05 2.23 3.03
N LEU A 77 -10.76 1.92 2.87
CA LEU A 77 -10.24 1.25 1.67
C LEU A 77 -10.82 -0.15 1.50
N VAL A 78 -10.96 -0.94 2.57
CA VAL A 78 -11.64 -2.25 2.50
C VAL A 78 -13.08 -2.11 1.99
N ALA A 79 -13.79 -1.04 2.35
CA ALA A 79 -15.18 -0.82 1.96
C ALA A 79 -15.33 -0.23 0.54
N GLY A 80 -14.37 0.58 0.08
CA GLY A 80 -14.43 1.32 -1.19
C GLY A 80 -13.49 0.82 -2.30
N PHE A 81 -12.82 -0.31 -2.11
CA PHE A 81 -11.73 -0.78 -2.99
C PHE A 81 -12.09 -0.91 -4.48
N SER A 82 -13.36 -1.19 -4.81
CA SER A 82 -13.75 -1.60 -6.15
C SER A 82 -13.52 -0.57 -7.25
N ASP A 83 -13.40 0.71 -6.90
CA ASP A 83 -13.46 1.79 -7.87
C ASP A 83 -12.07 2.31 -8.27
N GLU A 84 -11.03 1.96 -7.51
CA GLU A 84 -9.69 2.54 -7.64
C GLU A 84 -8.64 1.56 -8.23
N PHE A 85 -8.92 0.26 -8.20
CA PHE A 85 -7.98 -0.77 -8.63
C PHE A 85 -8.63 -1.76 -9.60
N SER A 86 -7.98 -2.01 -10.74
CA SER A 86 -8.47 -2.92 -11.79
C SER A 86 -8.04 -4.38 -11.61
N GLU A 87 -7.19 -4.67 -10.63
CA GLU A 87 -6.64 -6.01 -10.36
C GLU A 87 -6.73 -6.31 -8.86
N ASP A 88 -6.65 -7.60 -8.52
CA ASP A 88 -6.59 -8.06 -7.13
C ASP A 88 -5.45 -7.38 -6.38
N ALA A 89 -5.69 -7.01 -5.13
CA ALA A 89 -4.67 -6.43 -4.28
C ALA A 89 -4.67 -7.00 -2.86
N ARG A 90 -3.51 -6.97 -2.22
CA ARG A 90 -3.40 -7.16 -0.77
C ARG A 90 -3.30 -5.79 -0.11
N LEU A 91 -4.22 -5.48 0.79
CA LEU A 91 -4.15 -4.32 1.66
C LEU A 91 -3.59 -4.74 3.02
N ASP A 92 -2.53 -4.07 3.46
CA ASP A 92 -1.96 -4.26 4.78
C ASP A 92 -2.06 -2.97 5.61
N LEU A 93 -2.38 -3.13 6.90
CA LEU A 93 -2.06 -2.14 7.93
C LEU A 93 -0.86 -2.65 8.73
N VAL A 94 0.23 -1.90 8.71
CA VAL A 94 1.48 -2.24 9.39
C VAL A 94 1.89 -1.17 10.40
N HIS A 95 2.52 -1.59 11.48
CA HIS A 95 3.23 -0.73 12.41
C HIS A 95 4.72 -0.81 12.13
N TYR A 96 5.34 0.33 11.82
CA TYR A 96 6.79 0.46 11.78
C TYR A 96 7.28 0.95 13.14
N HIS A 97 8.14 0.17 13.78
CA HIS A 97 8.73 0.52 15.06
C HIS A 97 10.18 0.04 15.12
N LEU A 98 11.12 0.96 15.36
CA LEU A 98 12.56 0.67 15.51
C LEU A 98 13.10 -0.20 14.37
N ALA A 99 12.92 0.26 13.13
CA ALA A 99 13.36 -0.43 11.90
C ALA A 99 12.69 -1.78 11.59
N LYS A 100 11.56 -2.09 12.23
CA LYS A 100 10.81 -3.33 11.98
C LYS A 100 9.37 -3.04 11.61
N PHE A 101 8.91 -3.65 10.52
CA PHE A 101 7.49 -3.71 10.18
C PHE A 101 6.82 -4.88 10.90
N ARG A 102 5.68 -4.62 11.52
CA ARG A 102 4.77 -5.62 12.07
C ARG A 102 3.42 -5.50 11.39
N ALA A 103 2.97 -6.58 10.76
CA ALA A 103 1.62 -6.63 10.22
C ALA A 103 0.61 -6.62 11.39
N LEU A 104 -0.37 -5.72 11.31
CA LEU A 104 -1.48 -5.66 12.26
C LEU A 104 -2.73 -6.27 11.63
N HIS A 105 -3.02 -5.90 10.38
CA HIS A 105 -4.13 -6.45 9.59
C HIS A 105 -3.66 -6.65 8.15
N SER A 106 -4.22 -7.67 7.50
CA SER A 106 -4.00 -7.94 6.08
C SER A 106 -5.27 -8.54 5.48
N LYS A 107 -5.63 -8.09 4.28
CA LYS A 107 -6.79 -8.60 3.56
C LYS A 107 -6.54 -8.57 2.05
N ILE A 108 -6.93 -9.64 1.37
CA ILE A 108 -7.00 -9.67 -0.10
C ILE A 108 -8.32 -9.00 -0.51
N LEU A 109 -8.20 -8.07 -1.44
CA LEU A 109 -9.27 -7.29 -2.02
C LEU A 109 -9.38 -7.67 -3.49
N PHE A 110 -10.61 -7.91 -3.92
CA PHE A 110 -10.93 -8.26 -5.30
C PHE A 110 -11.70 -7.09 -5.91
N PRO A 111 -11.38 -6.66 -7.14
CA PRO A 111 -12.16 -5.65 -7.83
C PRO A 111 -13.61 -6.17 -8.00
N SER A 112 -14.58 -5.26 -7.97
CA SER A 112 -15.96 -5.63 -8.27
C SER A 112 -16.02 -6.15 -9.70
N VAL A 113 -16.47 -7.40 -9.87
CA VAL A 113 -16.83 -7.90 -11.19
C VAL A 113 -17.98 -7.02 -11.67
N PRO A 114 -17.88 -6.31 -12.82
CA PRO A 114 -19.03 -5.61 -13.36
C PRO A 114 -20.16 -6.61 -13.48
N ALA A 115 -21.35 -6.25 -12.99
CA ALA A 115 -22.53 -7.08 -13.15
C ALA A 115 -22.68 -7.35 -14.65
N SER A 116 -22.51 -8.61 -15.04
CA SER A 116 -22.80 -9.02 -16.41
C SER A 116 -24.30 -8.83 -16.59
N ASP A 117 -24.72 -7.74 -17.23
CA ASP A 117 -26.09 -7.59 -17.71
C ASP A 117 -26.34 -8.72 -18.72
N GLY A 118 -27.04 -9.76 -18.26
CA GLY A 118 -27.48 -10.90 -19.07
C GLY A 118 -28.72 -10.61 -19.89
#